data_AF-N6U5G9-F1
#
_entry.id   AF-N6U5G9-F1
#
_cell.length_a   1.000
_cell.length_b   1.000
_cell.length_c   1.000
_cell.angle_alpha   90.00
_cell.angle_beta   90.00
_cell.angle_gamma   90.00
#
_symmetry.space_group_name_H-M   'P 1'
#
loop_
_entity.id
_entity.type
_entity.pdbx_description
1 polymer ?
#
loop_
_entity_poly.entity_id
_entity_poly.type
_entity_poly.pdbx_seq_one_letter_code
_entity_poly.pdbx_strand_id
1 'polypeptide(L)'
;CSGLRNVRIQVPVAVLRGEDANLQCFYDLEGDKLYSVKWYRGSLEFFRYSPSEFPPIKQFKIRGLNIREKDSRDTQVVLEHVSKEISGIYSCEVTAEQPSFFTDMQSAELKVIDLPRKDPQINGLKTRYKLEETLKANCTSEGSHPAANLTWRINGKDVEEKFVRHQRPSIYNEDDLVT
;
A
#
# COMPACT_ATOMS: atom_id res chain seq x y z
N CYS A 1 -12.77 -35.38 -4.64
CA CYS A 1 -11.36 -34.99 -4.50
C CYS A 1 -11.29 -33.98 -3.37
N SER A 2 -10.60 -34.33 -2.29
CA SER A 2 -10.23 -33.39 -1.22
C SER A 2 -8.91 -32.72 -1.61
N GLY A 3 -8.74 -31.43 -1.31
CA GLY A 3 -7.50 -30.73 -1.58
C GLY A 3 -7.56 -29.23 -1.31
N LEU A 4 -6.42 -28.55 -1.45
CA LEU A 4 -6.28 -27.10 -1.27
C LEU A 4 -7.33 -26.31 -2.06
N ARG A 5 -8.07 -25.45 -1.36
CA ARG A 5 -9.09 -24.56 -1.92
C ARG A 5 -9.14 -23.22 -1.23
N ASN A 6 -9.80 -22.28 -1.91
CA ASN A 6 -10.16 -20.97 -1.36
C ASN A 6 -8.94 -20.22 -0.80
N VAL A 7 -7.80 -20.32 -1.49
CA VAL A 7 -6.66 -19.45 -1.18
C VAL A 7 -7.09 -18.04 -1.49
N ARG A 8 -6.97 -17.16 -0.51
CA ARG A 8 -7.32 -15.74 -0.62
C ARG A 8 -6.37 -14.94 0.24
N ILE A 9 -6.05 -13.76 -0.24
CA ILE A 9 -5.10 -12.86 0.38
C ILE A 9 -5.83 -11.58 0.81
N GLN A 10 -5.44 -11.03 1.97
CA GLN A 10 -5.88 -9.73 2.44
C GLN A 10 -4.66 -8.88 2.75
N VAL A 11 -4.49 -7.83 1.95
CA VAL A 11 -3.43 -6.82 2.08
C VAL A 11 -4.13 -5.46 2.22
N PRO A 12 -3.71 -4.60 3.17
CA PRO A 12 -4.26 -3.27 3.29
C PRO A 12 -3.98 -2.47 2.02
N VAL A 13 -5.03 -1.85 1.48
CA VAL A 13 -4.95 -1.08 0.22
C VAL A 13 -4.00 0.10 0.35
N ALA A 14 -3.97 0.73 1.53
CA ALA A 14 -3.08 1.83 1.85
C ALA A 14 -2.62 1.76 3.31
N VAL A 15 -1.34 2.04 3.56
CA VAL A 15 -0.73 2.12 4.90
C VAL A 15 0.13 3.39 4.97
N LEU A 16 0.07 4.10 6.10
CA LEU A 16 0.90 5.29 6.29
C LEU A 16 2.38 4.89 6.42
N ARG A 17 3.27 5.70 5.85
CA ARG A 17 4.71 5.51 6.02
C ARG A 17 5.08 5.45 7.51
N GLY A 18 5.90 4.48 7.88
CA GLY A 18 6.36 4.25 9.24
C GLY A 18 5.42 3.40 10.11
N GLU A 19 4.19 3.14 9.67
CA GLU A 19 3.28 2.20 10.34
C GLU A 19 3.62 0.74 9.99
N ASP A 20 2.94 -0.19 10.65
CA ASP A 20 3.03 -1.62 10.32
C ASP A 20 1.95 -2.03 9.30
N ALA A 21 2.27 -2.98 8.42
CA ALA A 21 1.30 -3.58 7.50
C ALA A 21 1.07 -5.05 7.83
N ASN A 22 -0.19 -5.42 8.05
CA ASN A 22 -0.59 -6.80 8.31
C ASN A 22 -1.06 -7.49 7.02
N LEU A 23 -0.33 -8.51 6.58
CA LEU A 23 -0.67 -9.30 5.40
C LEU A 23 -1.23 -10.65 5.83
N GLN A 24 -2.41 -11.00 5.35
CA GLN A 24 -3.08 -12.24 5.72
C GLN A 24 -3.30 -13.13 4.50
N CYS A 25 -3.11 -14.43 4.71
CA CYS A 25 -3.36 -15.46 3.71
C CYS A 25 -4.25 -16.53 4.34
N PHE A 26 -5.43 -16.70 3.77
CA PHE A 26 -6.40 -17.69 4.19
C PHE A 26 -6.47 -18.78 3.15
N TYR A 27 -6.58 -20.03 3.58
CA TYR A 27 -6.65 -21.20 2.73
C TYR A 27 -7.38 -22.33 3.47
N ASP A 28 -8.00 -23.23 2.73
CA ASP A 28 -8.63 -24.45 3.26
C ASP A 28 -7.94 -25.67 2.65
N LEU A 29 -7.45 -26.57 3.49
CA LEU A 29 -6.76 -27.79 3.04
C LEU A 29 -7.72 -28.96 2.81
N GLU A 30 -8.99 -28.87 3.22
CA GLU A 30 -10.02 -29.91 3.10
C GLU A 30 -9.58 -31.34 3.52
N GLY A 31 -8.55 -31.46 4.38
CA GLY A 31 -7.98 -32.72 4.86
C GLY A 31 -6.51 -32.99 4.46
N ASP A 32 -5.94 -32.21 3.55
CA ASP A 32 -4.51 -32.26 3.25
C ASP A 32 -3.66 -31.68 4.39
N LYS A 33 -2.35 -31.97 4.35
CA LYS A 33 -1.37 -31.31 5.22
C LYS A 33 -0.72 -30.16 4.46
N LEU A 34 -0.36 -29.10 5.19
CA LEU A 34 0.40 -28.00 4.62
C LEU A 34 1.85 -28.44 4.38
N TYR A 35 2.35 -28.21 3.16
CA TYR A 35 3.78 -28.31 2.86
C TYR A 35 4.48 -26.96 3.13
N SER A 36 3.97 -25.87 2.55
CA SER A 36 4.52 -24.54 2.80
C SER A 36 3.53 -23.40 2.50
N VAL A 37 3.69 -22.28 3.21
CA VAL A 37 3.17 -20.97 2.80
C VAL A 37 4.35 -20.05 2.51
N LYS A 38 4.37 -19.43 1.33
CA LYS A 38 5.43 -18.50 0.93
C LYS A 38 4.83 -17.15 0.56
N TRP A 39 5.56 -16.09 0.91
CA TRP A 39 5.21 -14.73 0.58
C TRP A 39 6.26 -14.10 -0.33
N TYR A 40 5.76 -13.43 -1.36
CA TYR A 40 6.54 -12.77 -2.38
C TYR A 40 6.21 -11.29 -2.45
N ARG A 41 7.22 -10.48 -2.69
CA ARG A 41 7.08 -9.09 -3.15
C ARG A 41 7.56 -9.05 -4.60
N GLY A 42 6.64 -8.87 -5.54
CA GLY A 42 6.92 -9.13 -6.96
C GLY A 42 7.37 -10.57 -7.16
N SER A 43 8.61 -10.79 -7.61
CA SER A 43 9.21 -12.12 -7.79
C SER A 43 10.14 -12.56 -6.65
N LEU A 44 10.35 -11.72 -5.63
CA LEU A 44 11.28 -12.00 -4.54
C LEU A 44 10.55 -12.60 -3.35
N GLU A 45 10.90 -13.84 -3.00
CA GLU A 45 10.49 -14.47 -1.75
C GLU A 45 11.08 -13.68 -0.58
N PHE A 46 10.27 -13.35 0.43
CA PHE A 46 10.74 -12.68 1.64
C PHE A 46 10.40 -13.43 2.93
N PHE A 47 9.40 -14.31 2.88
CA PHE A 47 8.97 -15.11 4.02
C PHE A 47 8.49 -16.48 3.57
N ARG A 48 8.82 -17.51 4.34
CA ARG A 48 8.32 -18.87 4.17
C ARG A 48 8.03 -19.52 5.52
N TYR A 49 6.90 -20.19 5.60
CA TYR A 49 6.53 -21.10 6.67
C TYR A 49 6.44 -22.54 6.14
N SER A 50 7.20 -23.45 6.72
CA SER A 50 7.22 -24.89 6.40
C SER A 50 7.14 -25.70 7.70
N PRO A 51 5.98 -26.27 8.06
CA PRO A 51 5.80 -26.94 9.36
C PRO A 51 6.65 -28.19 9.57
N SER A 52 7.14 -28.80 8.47
CA SER A 52 8.01 -29.97 8.49
C SER A 52 9.50 -29.64 8.69
N GLU A 53 9.88 -28.35 8.62
CA GLU A 53 11.27 -27.89 8.79
C GLU A 53 11.53 -27.34 10.20
N PHE A 54 12.81 -27.34 10.62
CA PHE A 54 13.26 -26.69 11.85
C PHE A 54 14.42 -25.72 11.56
N PRO A 55 14.25 -24.40 11.79
CA PRO A 55 13.02 -23.73 12.22
C PRO A 55 11.95 -23.72 11.12
N PRO A 56 10.65 -23.66 11.48
CA PRO A 56 9.56 -23.67 10.51
C PRO A 56 9.44 -22.35 9.74
N ILE A 57 9.97 -21.25 10.27
CA ILE A 57 9.96 -19.93 9.64
C ILE A 57 11.33 -19.65 9.04
N LYS A 58 11.36 -19.18 7.79
CA LYS A 58 12.54 -18.67 7.10
C LYS A 58 12.24 -17.30 6.52
N GLN A 59 13.19 -16.38 6.69
CA GLN A 59 13.09 -15.00 6.18
C GLN A 59 14.20 -14.74 5.17
N PHE A 60 13.86 -14.01 4.11
CA PHE A 60 14.80 -13.61 3.07
C PHE A 60 14.80 -12.09 2.99
N LYS A 61 15.98 -11.48 3.11
CA LYS A 61 16.10 -10.03 3.23
C LYS A 61 15.80 -9.35 1.89
N ILE A 62 14.81 -8.47 1.89
CA ILE A 62 14.60 -7.47 0.85
C ILE A 62 14.95 -6.10 1.44
N ARG A 63 15.67 -5.27 0.68
CA ARG A 63 16.05 -3.92 1.13
C ARG A 63 14.80 -3.10 1.45
N GLY A 64 14.75 -2.55 2.67
CA GLY A 64 13.64 -1.71 3.14
C GLY A 64 12.43 -2.48 3.69
N LEU A 65 12.43 -3.81 3.64
CA LEU A 65 11.35 -4.66 4.15
C LEU A 65 11.82 -5.37 5.43
N ASN A 66 11.17 -5.10 6.55
CA ASN A 66 11.42 -5.74 7.83
C ASN A 66 10.18 -6.50 8.28
N ILE A 67 10.37 -7.68 8.89
CA ILE A 67 9.29 -8.57 9.30
C ILE A 67 9.28 -8.67 10.83
N ARG A 68 8.12 -8.48 11.45
CA ARG A 68 7.93 -8.81 12.87
C ARG A 68 7.70 -10.29 13.03
N GLU A 69 8.77 -11.04 13.29
CA GLU A 69 8.73 -12.50 13.41
C GLU A 69 7.75 -12.98 14.49
N LYS A 70 7.68 -12.28 15.63
CA LYS A 70 6.83 -12.66 16.78
C LYS A 70 5.33 -12.68 16.45
N ASP A 71 4.92 -11.87 15.48
CA ASP A 71 3.52 -11.71 15.06
C ASP A 71 3.26 -12.34 13.67
N SER A 72 4.26 -13.05 13.13
CA SER A 72 4.20 -13.71 11.82
C SER A 72 4.13 -15.23 11.97
N ARG A 73 3.19 -15.85 11.27
CA ARG A 73 2.90 -17.29 11.28
C ARG A 73 2.60 -17.75 9.85
N ASP A 74 1.98 -18.92 9.69
CA ASP A 74 1.57 -19.47 8.42
C ASP A 74 0.50 -18.61 7.71
N THR A 75 -0.50 -18.10 8.44
CA THR A 75 -1.59 -17.30 7.84
C THR A 75 -1.35 -15.80 7.84
N GLN A 76 -0.27 -15.31 8.48
CA GLN A 76 -0.07 -13.88 8.71
C GLN A 76 1.40 -13.49 8.66
N VAL A 77 1.71 -12.38 7.98
CA VAL A 77 3.03 -11.75 8.01
C VAL A 77 2.88 -10.26 8.30
N VAL A 78 3.60 -9.77 9.30
CA VAL A 78 3.58 -8.36 9.71
C VAL A 78 4.85 -7.68 9.23
N LEU A 79 4.70 -6.67 8.36
CA LEU A 79 5.78 -5.80 7.93
C LEU A 79 5.90 -4.62 8.88
N GLU A 80 7.11 -4.32 9.37
CA GLU A 80 7.36 -3.23 10.31
C GLU A 80 7.89 -1.98 9.63
N HIS A 81 7.44 -0.82 10.11
CA HIS A 81 7.92 0.50 9.72
C HIS A 81 7.99 0.66 8.19
N VAL A 82 6.84 0.50 7.53
CA VAL A 82 6.77 0.42 6.07
C VAL A 82 7.25 1.72 5.41
N SER A 83 7.98 1.58 4.32
CA SER A 83 8.51 2.70 3.54
C SER A 83 7.93 2.74 2.12
N LYS A 84 8.02 3.88 1.43
CA LYS A 84 7.45 4.04 0.07
C LYS A 84 7.98 2.95 -0.88
N GLU A 85 9.25 2.59 -0.73
CA GLU A 85 9.98 1.65 -1.58
C GLU A 85 9.47 0.22 -1.47
N ILE A 86 8.68 -0.13 -0.44
CA ILE A 86 8.09 -1.46 -0.30
C ILE A 86 6.68 -1.57 -0.89
N SER A 87 6.12 -0.48 -1.41
CA SER A 87 4.87 -0.53 -2.18
C SER A 87 4.98 -1.49 -3.36
N GLY A 88 3.86 -2.07 -3.76
CA GLY A 88 3.77 -2.98 -4.91
C GLY A 88 2.91 -4.20 -4.64
N ILE A 89 3.04 -5.19 -5.52
CA ILE A 89 2.25 -6.43 -5.47
C ILE A 89 2.89 -7.41 -4.50
N TYR A 90 2.06 -7.90 -3.58
CA TYR A 90 2.38 -8.98 -2.65
C TYR A 90 1.58 -10.22 -3.03
N SER A 91 2.20 -11.38 -2.92
CA SER A 91 1.58 -12.64 -3.28
C SER A 91 1.81 -13.67 -2.19
N CYS A 92 0.78 -14.46 -1.89
CA CYS A 92 0.84 -15.63 -1.04
C CYS A 92 0.68 -16.88 -1.90
N GLU A 93 1.65 -17.79 -1.82
CA GLU A 93 1.60 -19.13 -2.42
C GLU A 93 1.42 -20.16 -1.30
N VAL A 94 0.39 -21.00 -1.42
CA VAL A 94 0.12 -22.09 -0.49
C VAL A 94 0.29 -23.40 -1.23
N THR A 95 1.08 -24.32 -0.66
CA THR A 95 1.31 -25.66 -1.22
C THR A 95 0.91 -26.71 -0.20
N ALA A 96 0.05 -27.64 -0.63
CA ALA A 96 -0.30 -28.85 0.11
C ALA A 96 0.77 -29.95 -0.05
N GLU A 97 0.83 -30.86 0.90
CA GLU A 97 1.75 -32.00 0.93
C GLU A 97 1.29 -33.15 0.02
N GLN A 98 2.15 -34.16 -0.12
CA GLN A 98 1.78 -35.46 -0.67
C GLN A 98 0.42 -35.95 -0.14
N PRO A 99 -0.46 -36.51 -1.00
CA PRO A 99 -0.24 -36.85 -2.42
C PRO A 99 -0.70 -35.77 -3.42
N SER A 100 -1.44 -34.75 -3.00
CA SER A 100 -2.09 -33.82 -3.94
C SER A 100 -1.11 -32.83 -4.56
N PHE A 101 -0.12 -32.37 -3.77
CA PHE A 101 0.82 -31.30 -4.14
C PHE A 101 0.13 -30.04 -4.69
N PHE A 102 -1.14 -29.82 -4.34
CA PHE A 102 -1.87 -28.69 -4.87
C PHE A 102 -1.22 -27.39 -4.42
N THR A 103 -1.04 -26.49 -5.38
CA THR A 103 -0.45 -25.17 -5.15
C THR A 103 -1.37 -24.14 -5.75
N ASP A 104 -1.68 -23.11 -4.96
CA ASP A 104 -2.45 -21.96 -5.42
C ASP A 104 -1.82 -20.67 -4.88
N MET A 105 -1.95 -19.59 -5.65
CA MET A 105 -1.27 -18.33 -5.42
C MET A 105 -2.21 -17.16 -5.68
N GLN A 106 -2.32 -16.26 -4.71
CA GLN A 106 -3.12 -15.04 -4.84
C GLN A 106 -2.28 -13.80 -4.57
N SER A 107 -2.65 -12.70 -5.21
CA SER A 107 -1.90 -11.44 -5.18
C SER A 107 -2.79 -10.25 -4.84
N ALA A 108 -2.25 -9.29 -4.11
CA ALA A 108 -2.88 -8.00 -3.82
C ALA A 108 -1.84 -6.87 -3.78
N GLU A 109 -2.27 -5.64 -4.04
CA GLU A 109 -1.39 -4.47 -4.06
C GLU A 109 -1.38 -3.75 -2.70
N LEU A 110 -0.19 -3.47 -2.18
CA LEU A 110 0.05 -2.60 -1.03
C LEU A 110 0.56 -1.24 -1.51
N LYS A 111 -0.08 -0.15 -1.06
CA LYS A 111 0.42 1.21 -1.27
C LYS A 111 0.83 1.84 0.05
N VAL A 112 2.08 2.26 0.16
CA VAL A 112 2.53 3.07 1.29
C VAL A 112 2.34 4.54 0.93
N ILE A 113 1.62 5.27 1.77
CA ILE A 113 1.18 6.64 1.51
C ILE A 113 1.70 7.62 2.56
N ASP A 114 1.85 8.88 2.16
CA ASP A 114 2.09 10.02 3.04
C ASP A 114 0.93 11.01 2.90
N LEU A 115 0.38 11.42 4.04
CA LEU A 115 -0.64 12.46 4.08
C LEU A 115 0.03 13.84 4.05
N PRO A 116 -0.60 14.85 3.42
CA PRO A 116 -0.15 16.23 3.53
C PRO A 116 0.03 16.62 5.00
N ARG A 117 1.17 17.24 5.33
CA ARG A 117 1.48 17.63 6.71
C ARG A 117 0.63 18.79 7.23
N LYS A 118 0.02 19.54 6.32
CA LYS A 118 -0.78 20.74 6.57
C LYS A 118 -1.91 20.83 5.55
N ASP A 119 -2.93 21.60 5.90
CA ASP A 119 -3.98 21.98 4.96
C ASP A 119 -3.39 22.71 3.74
N PRO A 120 -4.03 22.57 2.56
CA PRO A 120 -3.61 23.28 1.37
C PRO A 120 -3.63 24.79 1.60
N GLN A 121 -2.59 25.47 1.14
CA GLN A 121 -2.42 26.91 1.33
C GLN A 121 -2.87 27.66 0.08
N ILE A 122 -3.75 28.65 0.26
CA ILE A 122 -4.23 29.51 -0.83
C ILE A 122 -3.50 30.85 -0.80
N ASN A 123 -2.80 31.15 -1.89
CA ASN A 123 -2.03 32.37 -2.07
C ASN A 123 -2.53 33.17 -3.29
N GLY A 124 -2.23 34.47 -3.34
CA GLY A 124 -2.54 35.35 -4.48
C GLY A 124 -3.87 36.11 -4.39
N LEU A 125 -4.69 35.82 -3.38
CA LEU A 125 -5.93 36.57 -3.12
C LEU A 125 -5.63 37.94 -2.50
N LYS A 126 -6.39 38.96 -2.93
CA LYS A 126 -6.39 40.31 -2.37
C LYS A 126 -7.44 40.42 -1.27
N THR A 127 -7.25 41.35 -0.33
CA THR A 127 -8.23 41.63 0.73
C THR A 127 -9.47 42.35 0.21
N ARG A 128 -9.38 43.03 -0.94
CA ARG A 128 -10.47 43.77 -1.59
C ARG A 128 -10.32 43.67 -3.10
N TYR A 129 -11.45 43.61 -3.78
CA TYR A 129 -11.55 43.56 -5.24
C TYR A 129 -12.54 44.62 -5.72
N LYS A 130 -12.31 45.15 -6.92
CA LYS A 130 -13.31 45.96 -7.62
C LYS A 130 -14.35 45.05 -8.27
N LEU A 131 -15.54 45.60 -8.54
CA LEU A 131 -16.52 44.90 -9.37
C LEU A 131 -15.89 44.57 -10.73
N GLU A 132 -16.19 43.37 -11.24
CA GLU A 132 -15.63 42.81 -12.48
C GLU A 132 -14.11 42.53 -12.47
N GLU A 133 -13.43 42.62 -11.32
CA GLU A 133 -12.02 42.24 -11.22
C GLU A 133 -11.84 40.72 -11.14
N THR A 134 -10.96 40.16 -11.97
CA THR A 134 -10.67 38.73 -11.98
C THR A 134 -9.93 38.29 -10.71
N LEU A 135 -10.49 37.29 -10.03
CA LEU A 135 -9.82 36.59 -8.93
C LEU A 135 -8.78 35.61 -9.50
N LYS A 136 -7.55 35.68 -9.01
CA LYS A 136 -6.50 34.71 -9.34
C LYS A 136 -5.84 34.24 -8.05
N ALA A 137 -5.82 32.93 -7.85
CA ALA A 137 -5.26 32.31 -6.67
C ALA A 137 -4.54 31.01 -7.03
N ASN A 138 -3.55 30.66 -6.21
CA ASN A 138 -2.86 29.39 -6.27
C ASN A 138 -3.13 28.64 -4.98
N CYS A 139 -3.50 27.36 -5.10
CA CYS A 139 -3.66 26.45 -3.99
C CYS A 139 -2.52 25.45 -4.07
N THR A 140 -1.81 25.26 -2.97
CA THR A 140 -0.63 24.36 -2.93
C THR A 140 -0.74 23.43 -1.73
N SER A 141 -0.53 22.13 -1.96
CA SER A 141 -0.45 21.11 -0.93
C SER A 141 0.89 20.39 -1.00
N GLU A 142 1.58 20.29 0.13
CA GLU A 142 2.95 19.76 0.21
C GLU A 142 3.02 18.49 1.06
N GLY A 143 3.99 17.63 0.76
CA GLY A 143 4.34 16.50 1.62
C GLY A 143 3.44 15.27 1.48
N SER A 144 2.80 15.09 0.33
CA SER A 144 1.88 13.96 0.10
C SER A 144 2.45 12.92 -0.87
N HIS A 145 2.09 11.66 -0.65
CA HIS A 145 2.34 10.57 -1.58
C HIS A 145 1.14 9.59 -1.54
N PRO A 146 0.41 9.37 -2.65
CA PRO A 146 0.50 10.08 -3.92
C PRO A 146 0.15 11.57 -3.77
N ALA A 147 0.33 12.32 -4.85
CA ALA A 147 -0.04 13.74 -4.93
C ALA A 147 -1.50 13.97 -4.49
N ALA A 148 -1.71 14.97 -3.64
CA ALA A 148 -3.03 15.34 -3.16
C ALA A 148 -3.92 15.83 -4.31
N ASN A 149 -5.19 15.41 -4.30
CA ASN A 149 -6.19 15.91 -5.23
C ASN A 149 -6.80 17.21 -4.69
N LEU A 150 -6.52 18.33 -5.36
CA LEU A 150 -7.02 19.65 -4.99
C LEU A 150 -8.26 20.02 -5.82
N THR A 151 -9.30 20.55 -5.16
CA THR A 151 -10.54 21.01 -5.80
C THR A 151 -10.88 22.41 -5.35
N TRP A 152 -11.20 23.30 -6.30
CA TRP A 152 -11.59 24.68 -6.01
C TRP A 152 -13.09 24.81 -5.80
N ARG A 153 -13.47 25.44 -4.68
CA ARG A 153 -14.85 25.81 -4.37
C ARG A 153 -14.93 27.27 -3.95
N ILE A 154 -15.94 27.98 -4.44
CA ILE A 154 -16.26 29.36 -4.02
C ILE A 154 -17.65 29.33 -3.39
N ASN A 155 -17.74 29.68 -2.10
CA ASN A 155 -18.98 29.64 -1.32
C ASN A 155 -19.71 28.28 -1.41
N GLY A 156 -18.94 27.18 -1.40
CA GLY A 156 -19.45 25.82 -1.48
C GLY A 156 -19.82 25.32 -2.88
N LYS A 157 -19.74 26.17 -3.91
CA LYS A 157 -19.98 25.78 -5.31
C LYS A 157 -18.66 25.48 -6.02
N ASP A 158 -18.62 24.36 -6.75
CA ASP A 158 -17.45 24.00 -7.57
C ASP A 158 -17.21 25.04 -8.67
N VAL A 159 -15.94 25.37 -8.89
CA VAL A 159 -15.52 26.27 -9.95
C VAL A 159 -15.50 25.50 -11.27
N GLU A 160 -15.99 26.11 -12.35
CA GLU A 160 -15.95 25.49 -13.69
C GLU A 160 -14.51 25.16 -14.10
N GLU A 161 -14.30 23.98 -14.68
CA GLU A 161 -12.96 23.47 -15.05
C GLU A 161 -12.17 24.42 -15.96
N LYS A 162 -12.84 25.19 -16.81
CA LYS A 162 -12.20 26.19 -17.70
C LYS A 162 -11.45 27.29 -16.95
N PHE A 163 -11.77 27.51 -15.67
CA PHE A 163 -11.09 28.48 -14.80
C PHE A 163 -10.08 27.83 -13.85
N VAL A 164 -9.99 26.49 -13.84
CA VAL A 164 -9.08 25.74 -12.98
C VAL A 164 -7.93 25.19 -13.81
N ARG A 165 -6.70 25.45 -13.37
CA ARG A 165 -5.51 24.89 -13.98
C ARG A 165 -4.76 24.03 -12.98
N HIS A 166 -4.81 22.71 -13.16
CA HIS A 166 -4.03 21.78 -12.37
C HIS A 166 -2.56 21.83 -12.80
N GLN A 167 -1.68 22.01 -11.82
CA GLN A 167 -0.24 21.90 -12.03
C GLN A 167 0.17 20.42 -11.92
N ARG A 168 1.20 20.02 -12.67
CA ARG A 168 1.77 18.68 -12.50
C ARG A 168 2.49 18.65 -11.16
N PRO A 169 2.29 17.59 -10.35
CA PRO A 169 3.00 17.49 -9.09
C PRO A 169 4.51 17.56 -9.30
N SER A 170 5.20 18.32 -8.45
CA SER A 170 6.65 18.42 -8.45
C SER A 170 7.24 17.74 -7.21
N ILE A 171 8.43 17.18 -7.34
CA ILE A 171 9.16 16.56 -6.22
C ILE A 171 9.79 17.68 -5.39
N TYR A 172 9.41 17.80 -4.12
CA TYR A 172 9.85 18.90 -3.27
C TYR A 172 10.93 18.48 -2.26
N ASN A 173 11.07 17.17 -1.93
CA ASN A 173 12.23 16.49 -1.28
C ASN A 173 11.91 15.00 -1.01
N GLU A 174 12.88 14.07 -1.00
CA GLU A 174 12.69 12.62 -0.65
C GLU A 174 11.39 11.97 -1.18
N ASP A 175 11.09 12.21 -2.47
CA ASP A 175 9.88 11.73 -3.17
C ASP A 175 8.54 12.21 -2.59
N ASP A 176 8.53 13.24 -1.74
CA ASP A 176 7.33 13.97 -1.33
C ASP A 176 6.86 14.88 -2.49
N LEU A 177 5.57 14.78 -2.82
CA LEU A 177 4.98 15.53 -3.92
C LEU A 177 4.30 16.81 -3.42
N VAL A 178 4.48 17.87 -4.21
CA VAL A 178 3.76 19.13 -4.10
C VAL A 178 2.83 19.27 -5.28
N THR A 179 1.58 19.60 -5.02
CA THR A 179 0.52 19.78 -6.03
C THR A 179 -0.12 21.16 -5.90
#